data_AF-A0A846PEL8-F1
#
_entry.id   AF-A0A846PEL8-F1
#
_cell.length_a   1.000
_cell.length_b   1.000
_cell.length_c   1.000
_cell.angle_alpha   90.00
_cell.angle_beta   90.00
_cell.angle_gamma   90.00
#
_symmetry.space_group_name_H-M   'P 1'
#
loop_
_entity.id
_entity.type
_entity.pdbx_description
1 polymer ?
#
loop_
_entity_poly.entity_id
_entity_poly.type
_entity_poly.pdbx_seq_one_letter_code
_entity_poly.pdbx_strand_id
1 'polypeptide(L)'
;MAEEEYKRHMFTEDGVSPRAMPGMKGAIVRTNTNEHNERGYTTEDPELTAKMNDKRFKKQDALIKELENYATTKLFSLKEADVTILGWGSTKGAIREALKLLDKEGLKANYLQILYLSPFPVAKVERVLKSAEKTVAVENNRTSQLTSLLREHLLLTVDHTILKYDGRPFNPEALSQRIKGVL
;
A
#
# COMPACT_ATOMS: atom_id res chain seq x y z
N MET A 1 1.55 -37.99 29.57
CA MET A 1 0.93 -36.68 29.34
C MET A 1 0.58 -36.64 27.87
N ALA A 2 -0.69 -36.45 27.50
CA ALA A 2 -1.07 -36.42 26.08
C ALA A 2 -0.37 -35.24 25.41
N GLU A 3 0.36 -35.49 24.34
CA GLU A 3 0.93 -34.44 23.49
C GLU A 3 -0.22 -33.51 23.06
N GLU A 4 -0.10 -32.22 23.33
CA GLU A 4 -1.16 -31.25 23.03
C GLU A 4 -1.43 -31.24 21.51
N GLU A 5 -2.69 -31.40 21.13
CA GLU A 5 -3.08 -31.51 19.71
C GLU A 5 -2.70 -30.24 18.94
N TYR A 6 -1.95 -30.37 17.85
CA TYR A 6 -1.59 -29.24 16.99
C TYR A 6 -2.84 -28.60 16.33
N LYS A 7 -3.00 -27.29 16.54
CA LYS A 7 -4.09 -26.48 15.98
C LYS A 7 -3.57 -25.55 14.89
N ARG A 8 -3.83 -25.88 13.61
CA ARG A 8 -3.35 -25.07 12.47
C ARG A 8 -3.80 -23.62 12.53
N HIS A 9 -5.02 -23.36 13.01
CA HIS A 9 -5.64 -22.04 13.05
C HIS A 9 -5.77 -21.54 14.50
N MET A 10 -4.85 -21.92 15.38
CA MET A 10 -4.79 -21.52 16.80
C MET A 10 -4.89 -20.00 16.99
N PHE A 11 -5.80 -19.53 17.83
CA PHE A 11 -5.86 -18.12 18.21
C PHE A 11 -4.55 -17.69 18.89
N THR A 12 -3.99 -16.59 18.41
CA THR A 12 -2.78 -15.97 18.96
C THR A 12 -3.05 -14.48 19.13
N GLU A 13 -2.23 -13.79 19.92
CA GLU A 13 -2.39 -12.36 20.18
C GLU A 13 -2.29 -11.53 18.89
N ASP A 14 -1.38 -11.88 17.99
CA ASP A 14 -1.15 -11.24 16.69
C ASP A 14 -1.97 -11.84 15.53
N GLY A 15 -2.76 -12.88 15.80
CA GLY A 15 -3.53 -13.62 14.79
C GLY A 15 -2.71 -14.56 13.89
N VAL A 16 -1.39 -14.61 14.02
CA VAL A 16 -0.49 -15.49 13.24
C VAL A 16 -0.35 -16.85 13.93
N SER A 17 -1.11 -17.85 13.46
CA SER A 17 -0.97 -19.22 13.96
C SER A 17 0.35 -19.87 13.52
N PRO A 18 1.04 -20.60 14.43
CA PRO A 18 2.21 -21.40 14.10
C PRO A 18 1.93 -22.34 12.93
N ARG A 19 2.84 -22.40 11.96
CA ARG A 19 2.69 -23.20 10.75
C ARG A 19 3.57 -24.45 10.83
N ALA A 20 2.94 -25.62 10.85
CA ALA A 20 3.62 -26.89 10.65
C ALA A 20 3.98 -27.10 9.17
N MET A 21 5.03 -27.89 8.95
CA MET A 21 5.46 -28.36 7.62
C MET A 21 4.91 -29.77 7.36
N PRO A 22 4.61 -30.13 6.10
CA PRO A 22 4.22 -31.49 5.74
C PRO A 22 5.21 -32.53 6.27
N GLY A 23 4.68 -33.62 6.84
CA GLY A 23 5.49 -34.73 7.38
C GLY A 23 5.91 -34.60 8.85
N MET A 24 5.61 -33.48 9.52
CA MET A 24 5.88 -33.33 10.94
C MET A 24 4.99 -34.29 11.78
N LYS A 25 5.63 -35.15 12.58
CA LYS A 25 4.95 -36.08 13.48
C LYS A 25 4.05 -35.30 14.46
N GLY A 26 2.81 -35.78 14.66
CA GLY A 26 1.85 -35.17 15.58
C GLY A 26 1.16 -33.89 15.06
N ALA A 27 1.55 -33.37 13.89
CA ALA A 27 1.00 -32.14 13.33
C ALA A 27 0.03 -32.42 12.18
N ILE A 28 -1.23 -32.76 12.51
CA ILE A 28 -2.28 -32.90 11.51
C ILE A 28 -2.78 -31.51 11.11
N VAL A 29 -2.64 -31.17 9.83
CA VAL A 29 -3.14 -29.92 9.26
C VAL A 29 -4.45 -30.19 8.54
N ARG A 30 -5.54 -29.60 9.02
CA ARG A 30 -6.82 -29.53 8.28
C ARG A 30 -7.07 -28.08 7.88
N THR A 31 -7.33 -27.87 6.60
CA THR A 31 -7.67 -26.57 6.03
C THR A 31 -8.66 -26.81 4.91
N ASN A 32 -9.70 -26.00 4.87
CA ASN A 32 -10.68 -25.97 3.80
C ASN A 32 -11.11 -24.52 3.55
N THR A 33 -11.96 -24.31 2.54
CA THR A 33 -12.44 -22.99 2.11
C THR A 33 -13.62 -22.46 2.93
N ASN A 34 -14.34 -23.33 3.65
CA ASN A 34 -15.40 -22.90 4.55
C ASN A 34 -14.78 -22.26 5.79
N GLU A 35 -15.58 -21.49 6.52
CA GLU A 35 -15.15 -21.03 7.85
C GLU A 35 -14.86 -22.24 8.75
N HIS A 36 -13.87 -22.11 9.62
CA HIS A 36 -13.36 -23.24 10.39
C HIS A 36 -12.86 -22.87 11.78
N ASN A 37 -12.92 -23.83 12.70
CA ASN A 37 -12.35 -23.69 14.04
C ASN A 37 -10.80 -23.83 14.04
N GLU A 38 -10.16 -23.72 15.21
CA GLU A 38 -8.69 -23.75 15.35
C GLU A 38 -8.05 -25.04 14.79
N ARG A 39 -8.83 -26.13 14.76
CA ARG A 39 -8.43 -27.45 14.24
C ARG A 39 -8.67 -27.61 12.74
N GLY A 40 -9.36 -26.67 12.10
CA GLY A 40 -9.68 -26.71 10.67
C GLY A 40 -10.98 -27.44 10.31
N TYR A 41 -11.84 -27.77 11.29
CA TYR A 41 -13.17 -28.30 11.00
C TYR A 41 -14.12 -27.17 10.64
N THR A 42 -14.97 -27.41 9.64
CA THR A 42 -15.98 -26.44 9.20
C THR A 42 -16.91 -26.04 10.34
N THR A 43 -17.27 -24.75 10.37
CA THR A 43 -18.22 -24.18 11.32
C THR A 43 -19.11 -23.16 10.61
N GLU A 44 -20.35 -23.07 11.07
CA GLU A 44 -21.32 -22.03 10.70
C GLU A 44 -21.76 -21.24 11.95
N ASP A 45 -21.09 -21.46 13.08
CA ASP A 45 -21.36 -20.74 14.32
C ASP A 45 -20.99 -19.25 14.13
N PRO A 46 -21.92 -18.31 14.34
CA PRO A 46 -21.70 -16.90 14.01
C PRO A 46 -20.62 -16.26 14.89
N GLU A 47 -20.53 -16.63 16.18
CA GLU A 47 -19.53 -16.06 17.09
C GLU A 47 -18.13 -16.53 16.73
N LEU A 48 -17.95 -17.82 16.46
CA LEU A 48 -16.67 -18.39 16.06
C LEU A 48 -16.25 -17.86 14.68
N THR A 49 -17.20 -17.68 13.76
CA THR A 49 -16.96 -17.06 12.46
C THR A 49 -16.41 -15.64 12.62
N ALA A 50 -17.05 -14.82 13.46
CA ALA A 50 -16.57 -13.48 13.77
C ALA A 50 -15.16 -13.51 14.39
N LYS A 51 -14.93 -14.37 15.40
CA LYS A 51 -13.61 -14.50 16.06
C LYS A 51 -12.51 -14.91 15.08
N MET A 52 -12.79 -15.84 14.16
CA MET A 52 -11.83 -16.26 13.14
C MET A 52 -11.55 -15.18 12.11
N ASN A 53 -12.57 -14.38 11.77
CA ASN A 53 -12.42 -13.21 10.93
C ASN A 53 -11.52 -12.16 11.61
N ASP A 54 -11.85 -11.78 12.84
CA ASP A 54 -11.07 -10.83 13.64
C ASP A 54 -9.62 -11.29 13.77
N LYS A 55 -9.40 -12.57 14.06
CA LYS A 55 -8.05 -13.17 14.12
C LYS A 55 -7.30 -13.02 12.79
N ARG A 56 -7.95 -13.18 11.63
CA ARG A 56 -7.30 -12.97 10.34
C ARG A 56 -6.96 -11.51 10.10
N PHE A 57 -7.80 -10.57 10.54
CA PHE A 57 -7.55 -9.12 10.48
C PHE A 57 -6.50 -8.64 11.48
N LYS A 58 -6.34 -9.27 12.65
CA LYS A 58 -5.21 -8.98 13.57
C LYS A 58 -3.84 -9.12 12.91
N LYS A 59 -3.70 -10.02 11.93
CA LYS A 59 -2.46 -10.14 11.14
C LYS A 59 -2.18 -8.87 10.34
N GLN A 60 -3.23 -8.20 9.86
CA GLN A 60 -3.11 -6.93 9.16
C GLN A 60 -2.66 -5.82 10.12
N ASP A 61 -3.19 -5.79 11.34
CA ASP A 61 -2.74 -4.84 12.38
C ASP A 61 -1.27 -5.06 12.75
N ALA A 62 -0.88 -6.32 12.95
CA ALA A 62 0.51 -6.70 13.19
C ALA A 62 1.43 -6.28 12.02
N LEU A 63 0.98 -6.48 10.78
CA LEU A 63 1.71 -6.04 9.58
C LEU A 63 1.84 -4.51 9.52
N ILE A 64 0.77 -3.76 9.84
CA ILE A 64 0.81 -2.29 9.86
C ILE A 64 1.88 -1.81 10.84
N LYS A 65 1.92 -2.38 12.05
CA LYS A 65 2.93 -2.07 13.07
C LYS A 65 4.34 -2.42 12.60
N GLU A 66 4.53 -3.60 12.01
CA GLU A 66 5.84 -4.01 11.48
C GLU A 66 6.33 -3.06 10.38
N LEU A 67 5.44 -2.61 9.49
CA LEU A 67 5.75 -1.69 8.40
C LEU A 67 6.18 -0.29 8.86
N GLU A 68 6.01 0.08 10.13
CA GLU A 68 6.59 1.30 10.70
C GLU A 68 8.12 1.30 10.59
N ASN A 69 8.74 0.11 10.67
CA ASN A 69 10.18 -0.10 10.53
C ASN A 69 10.67 -0.07 9.07
N TYR A 70 9.76 0.04 8.10
CA TYR A 70 10.07 0.00 6.68
C TYR A 70 9.73 1.30 5.96
N ALA A 71 10.44 1.55 4.85
CA ALA A 71 10.08 2.61 3.93
C ALA A 71 8.82 2.22 3.17
N THR A 72 7.68 2.75 3.59
CA THR A 72 6.38 2.58 2.90
C THR A 72 6.10 3.67 1.87
N THR A 73 6.82 4.78 1.96
CA THR A 73 6.88 5.86 0.97
C THR A 73 8.33 6.33 0.82
N LYS A 74 8.64 7.02 -0.29
CA LYS A 74 9.91 7.72 -0.50
C LYS A 74 9.63 9.10 -1.08
N LEU A 75 10.06 10.14 -0.39
CA LEU A 75 10.01 11.51 -0.88
C LEU A 75 11.32 11.85 -1.60
N PHE A 76 11.23 12.40 -2.79
CA PHE A 76 12.35 12.86 -3.59
C PHE A 76 12.22 14.36 -3.85
N SER A 77 13.34 15.08 -3.70
CA SER A 77 13.55 16.53 -3.87
C SER A 77 13.28 17.41 -2.63
N LEU A 78 13.54 18.73 -2.80
CA LEU A 78 13.88 19.78 -1.84
C LEU A 78 12.86 20.03 -0.72
N LYS A 79 13.33 20.71 0.34
CA LYS A 79 12.57 21.08 1.54
C LYS A 79 11.43 22.07 1.27
N GLU A 80 11.34 22.63 0.07
CA GLU A 80 10.31 23.59 -0.36
C GLU A 80 9.99 23.34 -1.84
N ALA A 81 8.78 22.88 -2.14
CA ALA A 81 8.32 22.60 -3.50
C ALA A 81 6.92 23.19 -3.71
N ASP A 82 6.74 23.85 -4.85
CA ASP A 82 5.48 24.47 -5.26
C ASP A 82 4.49 23.39 -5.71
N VAL A 83 5.00 22.24 -6.16
CA VAL A 83 4.19 21.07 -6.52
C VAL A 83 4.74 19.77 -5.94
N THR A 84 3.83 18.95 -5.44
CA THR A 84 4.08 17.57 -5.01
C THR A 84 3.49 16.60 -6.01
N ILE A 85 4.34 15.81 -6.65
CA ILE A 85 3.92 14.74 -7.55
C ILE A 85 3.73 13.46 -6.74
N LEU A 86 2.63 12.75 -6.95
CA LEU A 86 2.35 11.45 -6.36
C LEU A 86 2.41 10.37 -7.44
N GLY A 87 2.99 9.23 -7.12
CA GLY A 87 3.13 8.13 -8.06
C GLY A 87 3.57 6.84 -7.40
N TRP A 88 3.47 5.75 -8.15
CA TRP A 88 3.78 4.41 -7.70
C TRP A 88 4.30 3.55 -8.85
N GLY A 89 4.96 2.45 -8.53
CA GLY A 89 5.45 1.50 -9.54
C GLY A 89 6.45 2.10 -10.53
N SER A 90 6.25 1.82 -11.82
CA SER A 90 7.20 2.13 -12.91
C SER A 90 7.32 3.61 -13.25
N THR A 91 6.37 4.46 -12.81
CA THR A 91 6.42 5.91 -13.08
C THR A 91 7.60 6.60 -12.40
N LYS A 92 8.18 5.97 -11.35
CA LYS A 92 9.33 6.48 -10.59
C LYS A 92 10.46 7.01 -11.47
N GLY A 93 10.89 6.25 -12.47
CA GLY A 93 12.03 6.63 -13.31
C GLY A 93 11.76 7.92 -14.07
N ALA A 94 10.61 7.96 -14.77
CA ALA A 94 10.20 9.10 -15.57
C ALA A 94 9.97 10.35 -14.73
N ILE A 95 9.30 10.22 -13.57
CA ILE A 95 9.05 11.36 -12.67
C ILE A 95 10.37 11.92 -12.14
N ARG A 96 11.31 11.07 -11.69
CA ARG A 96 12.59 11.54 -11.16
C ARG A 96 13.45 12.25 -12.21
N GLU A 97 13.38 11.82 -13.46
CA GLU A 97 14.07 12.52 -14.54
C GLU A 97 13.36 13.83 -14.90
N ALA A 98 12.02 13.83 -14.95
CA ALA A 98 11.23 15.04 -15.12
C ALA A 98 11.52 16.09 -14.03
N LEU A 99 11.72 15.68 -12.76
CA LEU A 99 12.12 16.58 -11.70
C LEU A 99 13.44 17.31 -12.00
N LYS A 100 14.44 16.62 -12.56
CA LYS A 100 15.71 17.26 -12.95
C LYS A 100 15.52 18.26 -14.09
N LEU A 101 14.62 17.97 -15.02
CA LEU A 101 14.30 18.88 -16.13
C LEU A 101 13.60 20.15 -15.61
N LEU A 102 12.64 20.00 -14.69
CA LEU A 102 11.96 21.11 -14.03
C LEU A 102 12.92 21.97 -13.20
N ASP A 103 13.84 21.35 -12.46
CA ASP A 103 14.86 22.03 -11.66
C ASP A 103 15.80 22.89 -12.52
N LYS A 104 16.21 22.41 -13.70
CA LYS A 104 16.98 23.19 -14.68
C LYS A 104 16.23 24.42 -15.20
N GLU A 105 14.91 24.41 -15.17
CA GLU A 105 14.05 25.53 -15.55
C GLU A 105 13.65 26.41 -14.34
N GLY A 106 14.19 26.13 -13.15
CA GLY A 106 13.92 26.89 -11.92
C GLY A 106 12.58 26.57 -11.24
N LEU A 107 11.90 25.49 -11.64
CA LEU A 107 10.61 25.07 -11.07
C LEU A 107 10.84 24.10 -9.89
N LYS A 108 10.31 24.44 -8.71
CA LYS A 108 10.48 23.62 -7.50
C LYS A 108 9.39 22.54 -7.43
N ALA A 109 9.74 21.31 -7.75
CA ALA A 109 8.83 20.17 -7.68
C ALA A 109 9.43 19.04 -6.82
N ASN A 110 8.58 18.34 -6.05
CA ASN A 110 8.95 17.12 -5.34
C ASN A 110 8.12 15.91 -5.79
N TYR A 111 8.56 14.73 -5.39
CA TYR A 111 7.90 13.48 -5.75
C TYR A 111 7.77 12.55 -4.54
N LEU A 112 6.53 12.28 -4.14
CA LEU A 112 6.17 11.22 -3.22
C LEU A 112 5.91 9.91 -3.98
N GLN A 113 6.86 8.99 -3.89
CA GLN A 113 6.66 7.61 -4.33
C GLN A 113 5.97 6.81 -3.22
N ILE A 114 4.80 6.24 -3.53
CA ILE A 114 4.12 5.28 -2.67
C ILE A 114 4.62 3.87 -3.01
N LEU A 115 5.08 3.13 -2.01
CA LEU A 115 5.68 1.80 -2.18
C LEU A 115 4.70 0.67 -1.81
N TYR A 116 3.83 0.91 -0.82
CA TYR A 116 2.80 -0.03 -0.38
C TYR A 116 1.43 0.61 -0.65
N LEU A 117 0.62 -0.04 -1.47
CA LEU A 117 -0.77 0.36 -1.68
C LEU A 117 -1.71 -0.29 -0.66
N SER A 118 -1.32 -1.43 -0.08
CA SER A 118 -2.04 -2.11 1.00
C SER A 118 -1.03 -2.86 1.90
N PRO A 119 -1.02 -2.63 3.23
CA PRO A 119 -1.74 -1.56 3.93
C PRO A 119 -1.30 -0.16 3.45
N PHE A 120 -2.26 0.75 3.28
CA PHE A 120 -1.99 2.09 2.76
C PHE A 120 -1.30 2.96 3.82
N PRO A 121 -0.21 3.69 3.50
CA PRO A 121 0.57 4.45 4.48
C PRO A 121 -0.05 5.81 4.82
N VAL A 122 -1.24 5.77 5.44
CA VAL A 122 -2.11 6.91 5.81
C VAL A 122 -1.31 8.10 6.35
N ALA A 123 -0.66 7.95 7.51
CA ALA A 123 -0.02 9.06 8.21
C ALA A 123 1.12 9.72 7.42
N LYS A 124 1.89 8.94 6.64
CA LYS A 124 3.01 9.45 5.84
C LYS A 124 2.52 10.20 4.60
N VAL A 125 1.49 9.69 3.93
CA VAL A 125 0.90 10.31 2.73
C VAL A 125 0.12 11.56 3.11
N GLU A 126 -0.70 11.50 4.17
CA GLU A 126 -1.49 12.63 4.64
C GLU A 126 -0.63 13.84 5.00
N ARG A 127 0.48 13.61 5.71
CA ARG A 127 1.43 14.67 6.07
C ARG A 127 1.93 15.43 4.85
N VAL A 128 2.31 14.70 3.80
CA VAL A 128 2.85 15.29 2.57
C VAL A 128 1.77 16.03 1.80
N LEU A 129 0.59 15.43 1.64
CA LEU A 129 -0.55 16.07 0.96
C LEU A 129 -0.98 17.36 1.65
N LYS A 130 -1.07 17.37 2.99
CA LYS A 130 -1.45 18.57 3.75
C LYS A 130 -0.40 19.68 3.71
N SER A 131 0.87 19.34 3.47
CA SER A 131 1.95 20.32 3.32
C SER A 131 2.16 20.82 1.89
N ALA A 132 1.52 20.18 0.91
CA ALA A 132 1.69 20.52 -0.49
C ALA A 132 0.78 21.70 -0.86
N GLU A 133 1.32 22.68 -1.59
CA GLU A 133 0.54 23.77 -2.16
C GLU A 133 -0.27 23.30 -3.37
N LYS A 134 0.36 22.51 -4.24
CA LYS A 134 -0.27 21.88 -5.40
C LYS A 134 0.13 20.41 -5.49
N THR A 135 -0.79 19.57 -5.95
CA THR A 135 -0.62 18.12 -5.99
C THR A 135 -0.99 17.54 -7.35
N VAL A 136 -0.17 16.60 -7.84
CA VAL A 136 -0.38 15.96 -9.14
C VAL A 136 -0.18 14.45 -9.03
N ALA A 137 -1.20 13.65 -9.33
CA ALA A 137 -1.02 12.20 -9.47
C ALA A 137 -0.53 11.84 -10.88
N VAL A 138 0.53 11.03 -10.97
CA VAL A 138 1.07 10.50 -12.23
C VAL A 138 0.98 8.97 -12.23
N GLU A 139 0.16 8.41 -13.11
CA GLU A 139 -0.10 6.97 -13.12
C GLU A 139 -0.43 6.40 -14.51
N ASN A 140 -0.13 5.11 -14.66
CA ASN A 140 -0.35 4.35 -15.89
C ASN A 140 -1.71 3.63 -15.90
N ASN A 141 -2.80 4.36 -15.66
CA ASN A 141 -4.16 3.84 -15.75
C ASN A 141 -5.14 4.94 -16.19
N ARG A 142 -6.36 4.54 -16.57
CA ARG A 142 -7.38 5.45 -17.15
C ARG A 142 -8.24 6.17 -16.10
N THR A 143 -8.39 5.58 -14.92
CA THR A 143 -9.42 5.94 -13.92
C THR A 143 -8.87 6.65 -12.69
N SER A 144 -7.57 6.90 -12.65
CA SER A 144 -6.85 7.47 -11.53
C SER A 144 -6.97 6.67 -10.22
N GLN A 145 -6.60 5.38 -10.26
CA GLN A 145 -6.78 4.47 -9.12
C GLN A 145 -6.05 4.91 -7.86
N LEU A 146 -4.88 5.55 -7.98
CA LEU A 146 -4.19 6.07 -6.80
C LEU A 146 -5.04 7.14 -6.10
N THR A 147 -5.67 8.04 -6.85
CA THR A 147 -6.54 9.07 -6.30
C THR A 147 -7.76 8.47 -5.59
N SER A 148 -8.31 7.36 -6.10
CA SER A 148 -9.37 6.62 -5.41
C SER A 148 -8.92 6.10 -4.04
N LEU A 149 -7.70 5.53 -3.95
CA LEU A 149 -7.14 5.08 -2.66
C LEU A 149 -6.90 6.25 -1.69
N LEU A 150 -6.45 7.40 -2.18
CA LEU A 150 -6.32 8.61 -1.36
C LEU A 150 -7.68 9.02 -0.79
N ARG A 151 -8.74 8.97 -1.59
CA ARG A 151 -10.09 9.30 -1.13
C ARG A 151 -10.61 8.28 -0.13
N GLU A 152 -10.42 7.00 -0.39
CA GLU A 152 -10.84 5.90 0.51
C GLU A 152 -10.21 6.02 1.90
N HIS A 153 -8.90 6.25 1.96
CA HIS A 153 -8.17 6.21 3.23
C HIS A 153 -8.04 7.56 3.95
N LEU A 154 -8.09 8.67 3.21
CA LEU A 154 -7.76 10.00 3.77
C LEU A 154 -8.89 11.02 3.58
N LEU A 155 -9.91 10.72 2.78
CA LEU A 155 -10.85 11.72 2.28
C LEU A 155 -10.14 12.91 1.61
N LEU A 156 -8.96 12.69 1.02
CA LEU A 156 -8.17 13.70 0.28
C LEU A 156 -8.08 13.35 -1.22
N THR A 157 -7.76 14.32 -2.06
CA THR A 157 -7.48 14.13 -3.50
C THR A 157 -6.22 14.86 -3.92
N VAL A 158 -5.97 14.84 -5.22
CA VAL A 158 -4.97 15.67 -5.89
C VAL A 158 -5.65 16.75 -6.74
N ASP A 159 -4.98 17.87 -6.96
CA ASP A 159 -5.50 18.97 -7.78
C ASP A 159 -5.55 18.60 -9.27
N HIS A 160 -4.55 17.83 -9.72
CA HIS A 160 -4.45 17.39 -11.11
C HIS A 160 -4.04 15.93 -11.24
N THR A 161 -4.40 15.34 -12.38
CA THR A 161 -4.00 13.97 -12.74
C THR A 161 -3.33 13.95 -14.12
N ILE A 162 -2.19 13.28 -14.21
CA ILE A 162 -1.46 13.02 -15.44
C ILE A 162 -1.52 11.52 -15.69
N LEU A 163 -2.51 11.13 -16.50
CA LEU A 163 -2.77 9.74 -16.82
C LEU A 163 -2.11 9.35 -18.15
N LYS A 164 -1.72 8.08 -18.29
CA LYS A 164 -1.27 7.48 -19.55
C LYS A 164 -1.63 6.00 -19.61
N TYR A 165 -2.32 5.57 -20.65
CA TYR A 165 -2.92 4.23 -20.75
C TYR A 165 -2.82 3.65 -22.18
N ASP A 166 -1.81 4.06 -22.94
CA ASP A 166 -1.54 3.65 -24.33
C ASP A 166 -0.53 2.48 -24.43
N GLY A 167 -0.17 1.86 -23.31
CA GLY A 167 0.82 0.78 -23.23
C GLY A 167 2.28 1.22 -23.32
N ARG A 168 2.59 2.52 -23.38
CA ARG A 168 3.96 3.04 -23.41
C ARG A 168 4.36 3.67 -22.07
N PRO A 169 5.64 3.56 -21.65
CA PRO A 169 6.11 4.26 -20.47
C PRO A 169 6.03 5.78 -20.66
N PHE A 170 6.01 6.52 -19.55
CA PHE A 170 6.16 7.98 -19.62
C PHE A 170 7.55 8.34 -20.16
N ASN A 171 7.57 9.24 -21.13
CA ASN A 171 8.80 9.91 -21.56
C ASN A 171 9.05 11.09 -20.58
N PRO A 172 10.26 11.24 -20.00
CA PRO A 172 10.54 12.29 -19.02
C PRO A 172 10.32 13.72 -19.51
N GLU A 173 10.73 14.03 -20.76
CA GLU A 173 10.59 15.37 -21.33
C GLU A 173 9.12 15.74 -21.55
N ALA A 174 8.33 14.83 -22.13
CA ALA A 174 6.90 15.04 -22.29
C ALA A 174 6.19 15.14 -20.94
N LEU A 175 6.65 14.37 -19.93
CA LEU A 175 6.09 14.43 -18.59
C LEU A 175 6.41 15.75 -17.90
N SER A 176 7.64 16.27 -17.99
CA SER A 176 8.00 17.56 -17.41
C SER A 176 7.16 18.70 -18.00
N GLN A 177 6.94 18.70 -19.32
CA GLN A 177 6.06 19.70 -19.95
C GLN A 177 4.60 19.58 -19.48
N ARG A 178 4.08 18.37 -19.29
CA ARG A 178 2.72 18.17 -18.73
C ARG A 178 2.61 18.63 -17.29
N ILE A 179 3.65 18.43 -16.47
CA ILE A 179 3.69 18.93 -15.08
C ILE A 179 3.72 20.46 -15.09
N LYS A 180 4.56 21.05 -15.95
CA LYS A 180 4.65 22.52 -16.10
C LYS A 180 3.32 23.14 -16.54
N GLY A 181 2.57 22.48 -17.42
CA GLY A 181 1.26 22.96 -17.87
C GLY A 181 0.17 22.98 -16.80
N VAL A 182 0.41 22.41 -15.61
CA VAL A 182 -0.52 22.45 -14.47
C VAL A 182 0.02 23.27 -13.29
N LEU A 183 1.25 23.81 -13.40
CA LEU A 183 1.81 24.79 -12.47
C LEU A 183 1.22 26.17 -12.73
#